data_AF-A0A7V0MZX9-F1
#
_entry.id   AF-A0A7V0MZX9-F1
#
_cell.length_a   1.000
_cell.length_b   1.000
_cell.length_c   1.000
_cell.angle_alpha   90.00
_cell.angle_beta   90.00
_cell.angle_gamma   90.00
#
_symmetry.space_group_name_H-M   'P 1'
#
loop_
_entity.id
_entity.type
_entity.pdbx_description
1 polymer ?
#
loop_
_entity_poly.entity_id
_entity_poly.type
_entity_poly.pdbx_seq_one_letter_code
_entity_poly.pdbx_strand_id
1 'polypeptide(L)'
;LFKFVETIKKYDPDIIVGYNSDGYDFEVIKERASKLKVNLGELSWDNSGIVTSRRAKISSARLKGRVHIDVFNFINNILSSILQTEVLTLDAVAGEILGDKKIQMEYQDILDAWHKERNLGKLASYCLKDAQLTFRLLEVLLPQILELTHIVGQTLFDTSRMMYSQLVEWFYTKWAKKTNRIIPNQPKFEEIIRRQKETYIGGYVKEPLAGIHNNIAVIDFASLYPSIISTYNVSLETLNCSCCKGDGFRIEELGIWFCRRKRGFESQIIEMLLKEREDLKKKMKKIKESSLEYHLLDNRQKALKIIANASYGYYAFGASKWYSKECAQAVTWWGRFWIRKIMEEAEKEGFLVIYGDTDSAFLGLEKKDKDALLLFLERLNRQLPGIMKIELEDFYRRGIFIPKEKKGGAKKRYALISEKGRLKIRGLEKVRRDWSNLAKNLQEKILRLILKDNAVKEAVKLVKTTIKHLKQLQIDLKDLVVYEQITKPLGEYKLISPHVSAAKKLEEKGIPVGEGSVIGFVIKKGEGSISEKASPVEFIKLEEIDIDYYIYHQILPASLRILKVLGIKEEDILD
;
A
#
# COMPACT_ATOMS: atom_id res chain seq x y z
N LEU A 1 -12.09 -5.23 -34.89
CA LEU A 1 -11.29 -6.45 -34.59
C LEU A 1 -10.28 -6.79 -35.68
N PHE A 2 -10.67 -7.01 -36.95
CA PHE A 2 -9.70 -7.24 -38.04
C PHE A 2 -8.59 -6.20 -38.09
N LYS A 3 -8.94 -4.90 -38.07
CA LYS A 3 -7.95 -3.83 -38.07
C LYS A 3 -7.03 -3.83 -36.85
N PHE A 4 -7.51 -4.30 -35.70
CA PHE A 4 -6.69 -4.42 -34.49
C PHE A 4 -5.62 -5.53 -34.67
N VAL A 5 -6.04 -6.70 -35.16
CA VAL A 5 -5.10 -7.80 -35.46
C VAL A 5 -4.08 -7.38 -36.51
N GLU A 6 -4.53 -6.74 -37.61
CA GLU A 6 -3.65 -6.20 -38.66
C GLU A 6 -2.65 -5.18 -38.10
N THR A 7 -3.10 -4.28 -37.22
CA THR A 7 -2.24 -3.28 -36.59
C THR A 7 -1.16 -3.93 -35.73
N ILE A 8 -1.52 -4.91 -34.90
CA ILE A 8 -0.55 -5.64 -34.07
C ILE A 8 0.45 -6.41 -34.93
N LYS A 9 0.00 -7.07 -35.99
CA LYS A 9 0.87 -7.78 -36.93
C LYS A 9 1.84 -6.84 -37.66
N LYS A 10 1.36 -5.67 -38.11
CA LYS A 10 2.16 -4.70 -38.83
C LYS A 10 3.17 -3.98 -37.94
N TYR A 11 2.77 -3.63 -36.71
CA TYR A 11 3.64 -2.94 -35.76
C TYR A 11 4.62 -3.90 -35.07
N ASP A 12 4.24 -5.17 -34.92
CA ASP A 12 5.02 -6.24 -34.30
C ASP A 12 5.59 -5.91 -32.89
N PRO A 13 4.74 -5.55 -31.91
CA PRO A 13 5.21 -5.14 -30.58
C PRO A 13 5.79 -6.30 -29.75
N ASP A 14 6.95 -6.08 -29.13
CA ASP A 14 7.50 -7.00 -28.11
C ASP A 14 6.63 -7.06 -26.86
N ILE A 15 6.12 -5.90 -26.43
CA ILE A 15 5.29 -5.74 -25.23
C ILE A 15 3.91 -5.21 -25.63
N ILE A 16 2.87 -5.90 -25.17
CA ILE A 16 1.48 -5.42 -25.23
C ILE A 16 1.06 -5.06 -23.81
N VAL A 17 0.56 -3.85 -23.63
CA VAL A 17 0.17 -3.31 -22.33
C VAL A 17 -1.33 -3.09 -22.25
N GLY A 18 -1.90 -3.37 -21.09
CA GLY A 18 -3.29 -3.02 -20.76
C GLY A 18 -3.44 -2.66 -19.29
N TYR A 19 -4.62 -2.16 -18.93
CA TYR A 19 -5.01 -1.85 -17.56
C TYR A 19 -6.25 -2.67 -17.21
N ASN A 20 -6.08 -3.73 -16.41
CA ASN A 20 -7.10 -4.76 -16.15
C ASN A 20 -7.50 -5.58 -17.39
N SER A 21 -6.62 -5.61 -18.40
CA SER A 21 -6.76 -6.41 -19.61
C SER A 21 -6.82 -7.93 -19.40
N ASP A 22 -6.20 -8.45 -18.33
CA ASP A 22 -6.31 -9.85 -17.93
C ASP A 22 -7.75 -10.19 -17.50
N GLY A 23 -8.41 -9.25 -16.81
CA GLY A 23 -9.74 -9.44 -16.22
C GLY A 23 -10.90 -8.91 -17.07
N TYR A 24 -10.64 -8.23 -18.20
CA TYR A 24 -11.68 -7.64 -19.04
C TYR A 24 -11.37 -7.73 -20.53
N ASP A 25 -10.41 -6.93 -21.02
CA ASP A 25 -10.22 -6.66 -22.44
C ASP A 25 -10.04 -7.93 -23.28
N PHE A 26 -9.16 -8.83 -22.85
CA PHE A 26 -8.90 -10.05 -23.61
C PHE A 26 -10.07 -11.04 -23.59
N GLU A 27 -10.87 -11.07 -22.53
CA GLU A 27 -12.07 -11.88 -22.46
C GLU A 27 -13.13 -11.36 -23.44
N VAL A 28 -13.38 -10.05 -23.43
CA VAL A 28 -14.28 -9.39 -24.37
C VAL A 28 -13.81 -9.59 -25.82
N ILE A 29 -12.52 -9.38 -26.11
CA ILE A 29 -11.95 -9.57 -27.45
C ILE A 29 -12.16 -11.02 -27.93
N LYS A 30 -11.90 -12.02 -27.08
CA LYS A 30 -12.10 -13.44 -27.42
C LYS A 30 -13.57 -13.75 -27.70
N GLU A 31 -14.47 -13.29 -26.84
CA GLU A 31 -15.91 -13.52 -26.99
C GLU A 31 -16.43 -12.90 -28.30
N ARG A 32 -16.07 -11.63 -28.56
CA ARG A 32 -16.49 -10.91 -29.76
C ARG A 32 -15.87 -11.49 -31.02
N ALA A 33 -14.60 -11.90 -30.99
CA ALA A 33 -13.95 -12.55 -32.12
C ALA A 33 -14.59 -13.90 -32.48
N SER A 34 -14.98 -14.69 -31.47
CA SER A 34 -15.71 -15.95 -31.68
C SER A 34 -17.05 -15.70 -32.38
N LYS A 35 -17.86 -14.76 -31.86
CA LYS A 35 -19.16 -14.38 -32.46
C LYS A 35 -19.02 -13.85 -33.89
N LEU A 36 -17.98 -13.07 -34.15
CA LEU A 36 -17.72 -12.43 -35.45
C LEU A 36 -16.85 -13.28 -36.39
N LYS A 37 -16.46 -14.50 -35.98
CA LYS A 37 -15.56 -15.39 -36.72
C LYS A 37 -14.24 -14.72 -37.15
N VAL A 38 -13.68 -13.87 -36.29
CA VAL A 38 -12.39 -13.20 -36.52
C VAL A 38 -11.27 -14.08 -35.96
N ASN A 39 -10.28 -14.41 -36.79
CA ASN A 39 -9.10 -15.14 -36.34
C ASN A 39 -8.17 -14.22 -35.53
N LEU A 40 -7.92 -14.59 -34.27
CA LEU A 40 -7.00 -13.87 -33.36
C LEU A 40 -5.58 -14.48 -33.33
N GLY A 41 -5.31 -15.51 -34.13
CA GLY A 41 -4.05 -16.25 -34.14
C GLY A 41 -2.84 -15.34 -34.29
N GLU A 42 -2.91 -14.40 -35.24
CA GLU A 42 -1.82 -13.49 -35.59
C GLU A 42 -1.47 -12.47 -34.47
N LEU A 43 -2.21 -12.45 -33.36
CA LEU A 43 -1.81 -11.70 -32.17
C LEU A 43 -0.57 -12.31 -31.48
N SER A 44 -0.27 -13.59 -31.71
CA SER A 44 0.93 -14.28 -31.21
C SER A 44 1.83 -14.72 -32.38
N TRP A 45 3.14 -14.85 -32.13
CA TRP A 45 4.09 -15.27 -33.18
C TRP A 45 3.89 -16.72 -33.63
N ASP A 46 3.38 -17.58 -32.75
CA ASP A 46 3.09 -18.99 -33.05
C ASP A 46 1.66 -19.22 -33.59
N ASN A 47 0.93 -18.15 -33.90
CA ASN A 47 -0.47 -18.16 -34.35
C ASN A 47 -1.48 -18.79 -33.38
N SER A 48 -1.10 -19.05 -32.11
CA SER A 48 -2.04 -19.53 -31.08
C SER A 48 -3.00 -18.46 -30.56
N GLY A 49 -2.75 -17.18 -30.88
CA GLY A 49 -3.56 -16.05 -30.44
C GLY A 49 -3.54 -15.87 -28.92
N ILE A 50 -4.69 -15.55 -28.34
CA ILE A 50 -4.83 -15.29 -26.90
C ILE A 50 -5.06 -16.59 -26.13
N VAL A 51 -4.01 -17.08 -25.47
CA VAL A 51 -4.07 -18.23 -24.56
C VAL A 51 -4.34 -17.74 -23.14
N THR A 52 -5.43 -18.19 -22.54
CA THR A 52 -5.79 -17.85 -21.15
C THR A 52 -5.37 -18.96 -20.21
N SER A 53 -4.62 -18.64 -19.16
CA SER A 53 -4.30 -19.60 -18.08
C SER A 53 -4.92 -19.12 -16.78
N ARG A 54 -5.61 -20.00 -16.05
CA ARG A 54 -6.05 -19.70 -14.68
C ARG A 54 -4.85 -19.63 -13.74
N ARG A 55 -4.70 -18.50 -13.05
CA ARG A 55 -3.80 -18.32 -11.91
C ARG A 55 -4.64 -18.04 -10.68
N ALA A 56 -4.82 -19.06 -9.84
CA ALA A 56 -5.81 -19.02 -8.76
C ALA A 56 -7.20 -18.63 -9.29
N LYS A 57 -7.74 -17.47 -8.88
CA LYS A 57 -9.07 -16.99 -9.29
C LYS A 57 -9.07 -16.13 -10.56
N ILE A 58 -7.93 -15.58 -10.98
CA ILE A 58 -7.85 -14.62 -12.10
C ILE A 58 -7.31 -15.34 -13.35
N SER A 59 -7.95 -15.11 -14.50
CA SER A 59 -7.44 -15.55 -15.80
C SER A 59 -6.32 -14.61 -16.24
N SER A 60 -5.18 -15.14 -16.67
CA SER A 60 -4.11 -14.33 -17.27
C SER A 60 -4.00 -14.63 -18.75
N ALA A 61 -4.01 -13.60 -19.57
CA ALA A 61 -3.87 -13.69 -21.01
C ALA A 61 -2.39 -13.78 -21.41
N ARG A 62 -2.05 -14.71 -22.30
CA ARG A 62 -0.72 -14.86 -22.88
C ARG A 62 -0.79 -14.83 -24.39
N LEU A 63 0.20 -14.18 -24.98
CA LEU A 63 0.43 -14.07 -26.41
C LEU A 63 1.84 -14.59 -26.66
N LYS A 64 1.99 -15.85 -27.07
CA LYS A 64 3.33 -16.44 -27.18
C LYS A 64 4.20 -15.68 -28.19
N GLY A 65 5.46 -15.44 -27.82
CA GLY A 65 6.38 -14.57 -28.54
C GLY A 65 6.36 -13.12 -28.07
N ARG A 66 5.26 -12.65 -27.49
CA ARG A 66 5.12 -11.29 -26.95
C ARG A 66 4.97 -11.31 -25.44
N VAL A 67 5.34 -10.23 -24.77
CA VAL A 67 5.11 -10.07 -23.33
C VAL A 67 3.87 -9.21 -23.12
N HIS A 68 2.80 -9.82 -22.60
CA HIS A 68 1.66 -9.04 -22.12
C HIS A 68 1.90 -8.57 -20.68
N ILE A 69 1.85 -7.26 -20.47
CA ILE A 69 1.93 -6.62 -19.16
C ILE A 69 0.59 -5.94 -18.86
N ASP A 70 -0.15 -6.52 -17.95
CA ASP A 70 -1.26 -5.83 -17.32
C ASP A 70 -0.72 -5.01 -16.13
N VAL A 71 -0.64 -3.69 -16.30
CA VAL A 71 -0.06 -2.82 -15.27
C VAL A 71 -0.91 -2.80 -13.99
N PHE A 72 -2.22 -3.07 -14.10
CA PHE A 72 -3.10 -3.13 -12.94
C PHE A 72 -2.63 -4.17 -11.92
N ASN A 73 -2.17 -5.34 -12.37
CA ASN A 73 -1.69 -6.40 -11.48
C ASN A 73 -0.47 -5.96 -10.68
N PHE A 74 0.51 -5.30 -11.31
CA PHE A 74 1.69 -4.81 -10.62
C PHE A 74 1.34 -3.71 -9.61
N ILE A 75 0.49 -2.77 -10.03
CA ILE A 75 -0.02 -1.70 -9.16
C ILE A 75 -0.74 -2.31 -7.95
N ASN A 76 -1.68 -3.22 -8.17
CA ASN A 76 -2.47 -3.83 -7.11
C ASN A 76 -1.60 -4.65 -6.14
N ASN A 77 -0.69 -5.47 -6.66
CA ASN A 77 0.06 -6.43 -5.85
C ASN A 77 1.26 -5.82 -5.13
N ILE A 78 1.87 -4.78 -5.71
CA ILE A 78 3.11 -4.17 -5.19
C ILE A 78 2.88 -2.72 -4.74
N LEU A 79 2.21 -1.88 -5.53
CA LEU A 79 2.16 -0.44 -5.26
C LEU A 79 0.95 0.04 -4.45
N SER A 80 -0.12 -0.76 -4.34
CA SER A 80 -1.38 -0.35 -3.71
C SER A 80 -1.24 0.12 -2.26
N SER A 81 -0.24 -0.36 -1.54
CA SER A 81 0.05 0.01 -0.15
C SER A 81 0.78 1.35 0.00
N ILE A 82 1.39 1.86 -1.08
CA ILE A 82 2.13 3.13 -1.09
C ILE A 82 1.36 4.27 -1.77
N LEU A 83 0.32 3.95 -2.55
CA LEU A 83 -0.54 4.93 -3.19
C LEU A 83 -1.46 5.61 -2.17
N GLN A 84 -1.74 6.90 -2.40
CA GLN A 84 -2.72 7.68 -1.66
C GLN A 84 -4.13 7.40 -2.14
N THR A 85 -4.30 7.14 -3.43
CA THR A 85 -5.58 6.71 -3.99
C THR A 85 -5.97 5.34 -3.45
N GLU A 86 -7.23 5.25 -3.06
CA GLU A 86 -7.81 4.04 -2.50
C GLU A 86 -8.49 3.21 -3.59
N VAL A 87 -8.86 3.88 -4.67
CA VAL A 87 -9.47 3.31 -5.87
C VAL A 87 -8.37 3.15 -6.91
N LEU A 88 -8.25 1.93 -7.45
CA LEU A 88 -7.28 1.59 -8.48
C LEU A 88 -7.90 1.69 -9.87
N THR A 89 -8.73 2.70 -10.13
CA THR A 89 -9.16 3.02 -11.49
C THR A 89 -8.02 3.68 -12.25
N LEU A 90 -8.03 3.56 -13.58
CA LEU A 90 -7.01 4.18 -14.43
C LEU A 90 -6.92 5.70 -14.18
N ASP A 91 -8.05 6.40 -14.02
CA ASP A 91 -8.08 7.84 -13.74
C ASP A 91 -7.34 8.20 -12.45
N ALA A 92 -7.63 7.49 -11.37
CA ALA A 92 -7.08 7.79 -10.06
C ALA A 92 -5.58 7.49 -9.99
N VAL A 93 -5.16 6.34 -10.54
CA VAL A 93 -3.76 5.93 -10.57
C VAL A 93 -2.94 6.81 -11.51
N ALA A 94 -3.45 7.14 -12.70
CA ALA A 94 -2.78 8.07 -13.61
C ALA A 94 -2.69 9.48 -12.99
N GLY A 95 -3.75 9.93 -12.31
CA GLY A 95 -3.76 11.22 -11.63
C GLY A 95 -2.68 11.33 -10.55
N GLU A 96 -2.46 10.24 -9.80
CA GLU A 96 -1.43 10.21 -8.75
C GLU A 96 -0.02 10.01 -9.30
N ILE A 97 0.19 9.05 -10.20
CA ILE A 97 1.54 8.67 -10.69
C ILE A 97 2.03 9.62 -11.80
N LEU A 98 1.14 10.00 -12.72
CA LEU A 98 1.51 10.79 -13.91
C LEU A 98 1.14 12.28 -13.78
N GLY A 99 0.30 12.64 -12.80
CA GLY A 99 -0.27 13.99 -12.70
C GLY A 99 -1.28 14.30 -13.83
N ASP A 100 -1.82 13.28 -14.49
CA ASP A 100 -2.68 13.40 -15.66
C ASP A 100 -3.93 12.52 -15.49
N LYS A 101 -5.07 12.96 -16.03
CA LYS A 101 -6.39 12.37 -15.77
C LYS A 101 -7.10 11.98 -17.06
N LYS A 102 -8.09 11.11 -16.93
CA LYS A 102 -8.99 10.70 -18.02
C LYS A 102 -9.86 11.87 -18.46
N ILE A 103 -10.30 11.80 -19.72
CA ILE A 103 -11.40 12.64 -20.20
C ILE A 103 -12.68 12.18 -19.49
N GLN A 104 -13.45 13.12 -18.95
CA GLN A 104 -14.68 12.81 -18.22
C GLN A 104 -15.79 12.42 -19.21
N MET A 105 -16.27 11.19 -19.07
CA MET A 105 -17.45 10.63 -19.74
C MET A 105 -18.14 9.65 -18.81
N GLU A 106 -19.41 9.89 -18.54
CA GLU A 106 -20.24 8.97 -17.78
C GLU A 106 -20.66 7.78 -18.64
N TYR A 107 -21.07 6.67 -18.03
CA TYR A 107 -21.51 5.48 -18.77
C TYR A 107 -22.68 5.81 -19.72
N GLN A 108 -23.61 6.64 -19.28
CA GLN A 108 -24.73 7.09 -20.12
C GLN A 108 -24.26 7.93 -21.31
N ASP A 109 -23.21 8.75 -21.16
CA ASP A 109 -22.64 9.52 -22.27
C ASP A 109 -22.05 8.59 -23.35
N ILE A 110 -21.43 7.49 -22.93
CA ILE A 110 -20.85 6.48 -23.83
C ILE A 110 -21.97 5.78 -24.61
N LEU A 111 -23.03 5.35 -23.91
CA LEU A 111 -24.20 4.72 -24.53
C LEU A 111 -24.90 5.67 -25.51
N ASP A 112 -25.14 6.91 -25.09
CA ASP A 112 -25.76 7.93 -25.93
C ASP A 112 -24.88 8.24 -27.14
N ALA A 113 -23.56 8.30 -26.95
CA ALA A 113 -22.65 8.55 -28.06
C ALA A 113 -22.69 7.45 -29.10
N TRP A 114 -22.74 6.19 -28.66
CA TRP A 114 -22.76 5.04 -29.55
C TRP A 114 -24.12 4.80 -30.20
N HIS A 115 -25.22 4.82 -29.43
CA HIS A 115 -26.55 4.49 -29.92
C HIS A 115 -27.24 5.64 -30.64
N LYS A 116 -26.96 6.88 -30.24
CA LYS A 116 -27.58 8.08 -30.85
C LYS A 116 -26.62 8.81 -31.79
N GLU A 117 -25.42 8.27 -32.00
CA GLU A 117 -24.37 8.82 -32.86
C GLU A 117 -23.97 10.27 -32.52
N ARG A 118 -24.08 10.65 -31.25
CA ARG A 118 -23.72 12.00 -30.76
C ARG A 118 -22.31 11.99 -30.16
N ASN A 119 -21.55 13.08 -30.29
CA ASN A 119 -20.26 13.23 -29.61
C ASN A 119 -19.24 12.07 -29.85
N LEU A 120 -19.31 11.35 -30.98
CA LEU A 120 -18.41 10.24 -31.29
C LEU A 120 -16.92 10.64 -31.25
N GLY A 121 -16.60 11.88 -31.61
CA GLY A 121 -15.24 12.41 -31.48
C GLY A 121 -14.74 12.51 -30.04
N LYS A 122 -15.64 12.82 -29.08
CA LYS A 122 -15.32 12.80 -27.64
C LYS A 122 -15.07 11.37 -27.17
N LEU A 123 -15.91 10.42 -27.60
CA LEU A 123 -15.71 8.99 -27.28
C LEU A 123 -14.39 8.44 -27.84
N ALA A 124 -14.04 8.79 -29.09
CA ALA A 124 -12.76 8.41 -29.67
C ALA A 124 -11.57 9.01 -28.89
N SER A 125 -11.66 10.29 -28.52
CA SER A 125 -10.64 10.96 -27.70
C SER A 125 -10.51 10.34 -26.31
N TYR A 126 -11.63 9.93 -25.70
CA TYR A 126 -11.66 9.19 -24.43
C TYR A 126 -10.90 7.87 -24.53
N CYS A 127 -11.21 7.03 -25.53
CA CYS A 127 -10.53 5.75 -25.73
C CYS A 127 -9.02 5.93 -26.02
N LEU A 128 -8.67 6.94 -26.82
CA LEU A 128 -7.26 7.26 -27.09
C LEU A 128 -6.53 7.69 -25.81
N LYS A 129 -7.15 8.54 -24.99
CA LYS A 129 -6.58 8.99 -23.73
C LYS A 129 -6.34 7.82 -22.78
N ASP A 130 -7.26 6.86 -22.68
CA ASP A 130 -7.08 5.65 -21.87
C ASP A 130 -5.86 4.82 -22.31
N ALA A 131 -5.69 4.63 -23.61
CA ALA A 131 -4.52 3.93 -24.16
C ALA A 131 -3.22 4.70 -23.88
N GLN A 132 -3.22 6.03 -24.03
CA GLN A 132 -2.06 6.88 -23.75
C GLN A 132 -1.67 6.85 -22.27
N LEU A 133 -2.64 6.93 -21.35
CA LEU A 133 -2.38 6.87 -19.91
C LEU A 133 -1.81 5.50 -19.52
N THR A 134 -2.40 4.42 -20.03
CA THR A 134 -1.90 3.05 -19.81
C THR A 134 -0.47 2.89 -20.30
N PHE A 135 -0.14 3.38 -21.50
CA PHE A 135 1.21 3.33 -22.04
C PHE A 135 2.21 4.12 -21.18
N ARG A 136 1.87 5.35 -20.79
CA ARG A 136 2.73 6.18 -19.93
C ARG A 136 2.92 5.60 -18.54
N LEU A 137 1.91 4.92 -17.98
CA LEU A 137 2.06 4.16 -16.74
C LEU A 137 3.10 3.05 -16.91
N LEU A 138 3.07 2.30 -18.02
CA LEU A 138 4.10 1.30 -18.31
C LEU A 138 5.49 1.94 -18.37
N GLU A 139 5.68 3.08 -19.04
CA GLU A 139 6.99 3.74 -19.14
C GLU A 139 7.60 4.02 -17.76
N VAL A 140 6.77 4.43 -16.79
CA VAL A 140 7.20 4.70 -15.42
C VAL A 140 7.48 3.40 -14.65
N LEU A 141 6.67 2.36 -14.84
CA LEU A 141 6.68 1.15 -14.03
C LEU A 141 7.64 0.08 -14.54
N LEU A 142 7.83 -0.02 -15.86
CA LEU A 142 8.60 -1.06 -16.52
C LEU A 142 10.04 -1.17 -16.00
N PRO A 143 10.80 -0.06 -15.77
CA PRO A 143 12.15 -0.16 -15.21
C PRO A 143 12.19 -0.91 -13.87
N GLN A 144 11.24 -0.63 -12.97
CA GLN A 144 11.18 -1.32 -11.68
C GLN A 144 10.79 -2.79 -11.82
N ILE A 145 9.85 -3.11 -12.72
CA ILE A 145 9.45 -4.50 -13.00
C ILE A 145 10.64 -5.28 -13.60
N LEU A 146 11.42 -4.68 -14.50
CA LEU A 146 12.62 -5.27 -15.06
C LEU A 146 13.69 -5.55 -14.00
N GLU A 147 13.93 -4.60 -13.09
CA GLU A 147 14.86 -4.82 -11.97
C GLU A 147 14.41 -5.98 -11.08
N LEU A 148 13.13 -6.05 -10.72
CA LEU A 148 12.59 -7.19 -10.00
C LEU A 148 12.78 -8.50 -10.79
N THR A 149 12.51 -8.48 -12.10
CA THR A 149 12.65 -9.63 -13.01
C THR A 149 14.08 -10.14 -13.01
N HIS A 150 15.06 -9.24 -13.08
CA HIS A 150 16.48 -9.58 -12.99
C HIS A 150 16.86 -10.16 -11.63
N ILE A 151 16.39 -9.57 -10.53
CA ILE A 151 16.73 -10.02 -9.18
C ILE A 151 16.17 -11.43 -8.93
N VAL A 152 14.88 -11.66 -9.20
CA VAL A 152 14.21 -12.94 -8.94
C VAL A 152 14.52 -14.01 -9.99
N GLY A 153 14.90 -13.61 -11.21
CA GLY A 153 15.25 -14.51 -12.32
C GLY A 153 14.06 -15.27 -12.89
N GLN A 154 12.96 -14.56 -13.13
CA GLN A 154 11.73 -15.08 -13.76
C GLN A 154 11.43 -14.32 -15.05
N THR A 155 10.34 -14.66 -15.74
CA THR A 155 9.93 -13.91 -16.93
C THR A 155 9.32 -12.56 -16.54
N LEU A 156 9.39 -11.59 -17.45
CA LEU A 156 8.75 -10.28 -17.27
C LEU A 156 7.22 -10.43 -17.08
N PHE A 157 6.61 -11.34 -17.85
CA PHE A 157 5.19 -11.70 -17.77
C PHE A 157 4.79 -12.15 -16.36
N ASP A 158 5.60 -13.02 -15.75
CA ASP A 158 5.31 -13.58 -14.43
C ASP A 158 5.56 -12.54 -13.34
N THR A 159 6.71 -11.87 -13.40
CA THR A 159 7.13 -10.90 -12.37
C THR A 159 6.16 -9.74 -12.26
N SER A 160 5.60 -9.25 -13.38
CA SER A 160 4.61 -8.16 -13.36
C SER A 160 3.30 -8.51 -12.63
N ARG A 161 3.09 -9.79 -12.29
CA ARG A 161 1.89 -10.30 -11.60
C ARG A 161 2.19 -10.86 -10.22
N MET A 162 3.44 -10.93 -9.80
CA MET A 162 3.81 -11.54 -8.53
C MET A 162 3.42 -10.68 -7.33
N MET A 163 3.02 -11.35 -6.26
CA MET A 163 2.96 -10.77 -4.92
C MET A 163 4.33 -10.81 -4.23
N TYR A 164 4.48 -10.03 -3.15
CA TYR A 164 5.71 -9.98 -2.34
C TYR A 164 6.28 -11.35 -1.96
N SER A 165 5.45 -12.31 -1.53
CA SER A 165 5.89 -13.65 -1.13
C SER A 165 6.47 -14.46 -2.29
N GLN A 166 5.91 -14.32 -3.49
CA GLN A 166 6.39 -15.01 -4.70
C GLN A 166 7.73 -14.44 -5.16
N LEU A 167 7.92 -13.11 -5.03
CA LEU A 167 9.20 -12.47 -5.32
C LEU A 167 10.31 -13.01 -4.41
N VAL A 168 10.06 -13.11 -3.10
CA VAL A 168 11.01 -13.68 -2.14
C VAL A 168 11.28 -15.15 -2.44
N GLU A 169 10.24 -15.94 -2.71
CA GLU A 169 10.38 -17.37 -3.00
C GLU A 169 11.28 -17.63 -4.21
N TRP A 170 11.06 -16.90 -5.32
CA TRP A 170 11.88 -17.06 -6.51
C TRP A 170 13.29 -16.54 -6.32
N PHE A 171 13.46 -15.44 -5.58
CA PHE A 171 14.77 -14.95 -5.19
C PHE A 171 15.55 -15.99 -4.37
N TYR A 172 14.93 -16.58 -3.34
CA TYR A 172 15.54 -17.65 -2.55
C TYR A 172 15.78 -18.91 -3.38
N THR A 173 14.86 -19.30 -4.25
CA THR A 173 15.02 -20.44 -5.16
C THR A 173 16.23 -20.27 -6.08
N LYS A 174 16.37 -19.10 -6.70
CA LYS A 174 17.51 -18.75 -7.56
C LYS A 174 18.83 -18.83 -6.79
N TRP A 175 18.88 -18.29 -5.57
CA TRP A 175 20.10 -18.30 -4.75
C TRP A 175 20.41 -19.67 -4.16
N ALA A 176 19.40 -20.45 -3.75
CA ALA A 176 19.57 -21.82 -3.29
C ALA A 176 20.25 -22.66 -4.37
N LYS A 177 19.77 -22.57 -5.62
CA LYS A 177 20.41 -23.20 -6.78
C LYS A 177 21.84 -22.71 -6.99
N LYS A 178 22.09 -21.40 -6.96
CA LYS A 178 23.46 -20.85 -7.11
C LYS A 178 24.42 -21.31 -6.02
N THR A 179 23.92 -21.57 -4.82
CA THR A 179 24.72 -22.02 -3.66
C THR A 179 24.67 -23.54 -3.44
N ASN A 180 24.19 -24.31 -4.42
CA ASN A 180 24.04 -25.78 -4.35
C ASN A 180 23.28 -26.26 -3.09
N ARG A 181 22.19 -25.57 -2.73
CA ARG A 181 21.32 -25.91 -1.61
C ARG A 181 20.02 -26.57 -2.08
N ILE A 182 19.55 -27.53 -1.29
CA ILE A 182 18.25 -28.17 -1.48
C ILE A 182 17.16 -27.15 -1.14
N ILE A 183 16.16 -27.04 -2.02
CA ILE A 183 15.00 -26.17 -1.83
C ILE A 183 13.95 -26.95 -1.01
N PRO A 184 13.42 -26.39 0.09
CA PRO A 184 12.34 -27.03 0.83
C PRO A 184 11.08 -27.24 -0.02
N ASN A 185 10.34 -28.30 0.30
CA ASN A 185 9.09 -28.62 -0.40
C ASN A 185 7.98 -27.60 -0.09
N GLN A 186 7.05 -27.45 -1.03
CA GLN A 186 5.81 -26.73 -0.78
C GLN A 186 5.00 -27.43 0.32
N PRO A 187 4.48 -26.71 1.34
CA PRO A 187 3.62 -27.32 2.35
C PRO A 187 2.31 -27.83 1.74
N LYS A 188 1.78 -28.91 2.31
CA LYS A 188 0.43 -29.42 2.00
C LYS A 188 -0.64 -28.44 2.50
N PHE A 189 -1.84 -28.50 1.95
CA PHE A 189 -2.95 -27.59 2.28
C PHE A 189 -3.29 -27.58 3.78
N GLU A 190 -3.34 -28.75 4.43
CA GLU A 190 -3.60 -28.88 5.88
C GLU A 190 -2.56 -28.13 6.71
N GLU A 191 -1.28 -28.25 6.31
CA GLU A 191 -0.17 -27.57 6.97
C GLU A 191 -0.25 -26.04 6.78
N ILE A 192 -0.68 -25.58 5.60
CA ILE A 192 -0.91 -24.15 5.34
C ILE A 192 -1.99 -23.61 6.29
N ILE A 193 -3.11 -24.32 6.45
CA ILE A 193 -4.19 -23.92 7.38
C ILE A 193 -3.69 -23.89 8.82
N ARG A 194 -2.92 -24.92 9.24
CA ARG A 194 -2.34 -24.97 10.59
C ARG A 194 -1.46 -23.77 10.86
N ARG A 195 -0.52 -23.46 9.95
CA ARG A 195 0.39 -22.32 10.05
C ARG A 195 -0.33 -20.97 10.06
N GLN A 196 -1.39 -20.80 9.27
CA GLN A 196 -2.19 -19.57 9.24
C GLN A 196 -2.89 -19.26 10.56
N LYS A 197 -3.15 -20.28 11.40
CA LYS A 197 -3.75 -20.11 12.74
C LYS A 197 -2.71 -19.73 13.79
N GLU A 198 -1.41 -19.91 13.51
CA GLU A 198 -0.36 -19.56 14.45
C GLU A 198 -0.21 -18.04 14.54
N THR A 199 -0.20 -17.53 15.76
CA THR A 199 0.06 -16.12 16.04
C THR A 199 1.34 -15.96 16.85
N TYR A 200 1.94 -14.79 16.74
CA TYR A 200 3.09 -14.40 17.53
C TYR A 200 3.07 -12.89 17.80
N ILE A 201 3.88 -12.47 18.78
CA ILE A 201 3.98 -11.07 19.17
C ILE A 201 4.70 -10.31 18.05
N GLY A 202 4.03 -9.30 17.48
CA GLY A 202 4.58 -8.45 16.43
C GLY A 202 5.52 -7.35 16.93
N GLY A 203 5.59 -6.25 16.18
CA GLY A 203 6.38 -5.06 16.51
C GLY A 203 5.95 -4.40 17.82
N TYR A 204 6.86 -3.63 18.41
CA TYR A 204 6.61 -2.86 19.63
C TYR A 204 5.98 -1.51 19.26
N VAL A 205 4.97 -1.08 20.02
CA VAL A 205 4.37 0.26 19.87
C VAL A 205 4.33 0.89 21.26
N LYS A 206 5.01 2.02 21.43
CA LYS A 206 4.89 2.84 22.64
C LYS A 206 3.59 3.64 22.54
N GLU A 207 2.80 3.69 23.60
CA GLU A 207 1.63 4.58 23.62
C GLU A 207 2.10 6.04 23.48
N PRO A 208 1.49 6.83 22.58
CA PRO A 208 1.93 8.19 22.33
C PRO A 208 1.65 9.09 23.54
N LEU A 209 2.55 10.04 23.79
CA LEU A 209 2.23 11.21 24.60
C LEU A 209 1.19 12.04 23.85
N ALA A 210 -0.08 11.89 24.22
CA ALA A 210 -1.17 12.58 23.56
C ALA A 210 -1.01 14.10 23.65
N GLY A 211 -1.43 14.82 22.61
CA GLY A 211 -1.31 16.26 22.54
C GLY A 211 -0.52 16.76 21.34
N ILE A 212 -0.30 18.06 21.34
CA ILE A 212 0.57 18.75 20.37
C ILE A 212 1.99 18.77 20.93
N HIS A 213 2.95 18.40 20.08
CA HIS A 213 4.38 18.51 20.35
C HIS A 213 5.03 19.34 19.25
N ASN A 214 6.00 20.17 19.62
CA ASN A 214 6.78 20.98 18.68
C ASN A 214 8.18 20.38 18.50
N ASN A 215 8.85 20.74 17.39
CA ASN A 215 10.24 20.36 17.10
C ASN A 215 10.50 18.86 17.28
N ILE A 216 9.87 18.06 16.42
CA ILE A 216 9.93 16.60 16.49
C ILE A 216 10.96 16.10 15.48
N ALA A 217 11.84 15.22 15.90
CA ALA A 217 12.63 14.38 14.99
C ALA A 217 12.02 12.98 14.92
N VAL A 218 11.90 12.46 13.71
CA VAL A 218 11.55 11.05 13.51
C VAL A 218 12.82 10.31 13.09
N ILE A 219 13.21 9.34 13.90
CA ILE A 219 14.33 8.46 13.62
C ILE A 219 13.79 7.06 13.31
N ASP A 220 14.38 6.39 12.34
CA ASP A 220 13.87 5.12 11.81
C ASP A 220 15.03 4.19 11.45
N PHE A 221 14.86 2.88 11.66
CA PHE A 221 15.83 1.91 11.20
C PHE A 221 15.81 1.82 9.67
N ALA A 222 16.99 1.92 9.03
CA ALA A 222 17.08 1.88 7.57
C ALA A 222 16.47 0.62 6.93
N SER A 223 16.51 -0.51 7.65
CA SER A 223 15.85 -1.79 7.34
C SER A 223 15.87 -2.70 8.59
N LEU A 224 15.01 -2.45 9.59
CA LEU A 224 15.07 -3.14 10.90
C LEU A 224 15.10 -4.67 10.76
N TYR A 225 14.02 -5.27 10.27
CA TYR A 225 13.92 -6.73 10.22
C TYR A 225 14.95 -7.40 9.30
N PRO A 226 15.23 -6.90 8.08
CA PRO A 226 16.29 -7.45 7.25
C PRO A 226 17.68 -7.37 7.90
N SER A 227 17.99 -6.25 8.57
CA SER A 227 19.28 -6.10 9.26
C SER A 227 19.40 -7.00 10.50
N ILE A 228 18.29 -7.30 11.19
CA ILE A 228 18.24 -8.31 12.26
C ILE A 228 18.48 -9.71 11.70
N ILE A 229 17.82 -10.07 10.59
CA ILE A 229 18.00 -11.38 9.93
C ILE A 229 19.48 -11.60 9.60
N SER A 230 20.14 -10.58 9.07
CA SER A 230 21.58 -10.61 8.81
C SER A 230 22.40 -10.67 10.11
N THR A 231 22.20 -9.72 11.03
CA THR A 231 23.08 -9.52 12.19
C THR A 231 23.06 -10.70 13.16
N TYR A 232 21.87 -11.23 13.46
CA TYR A 232 21.68 -12.35 14.40
C TYR A 232 21.67 -13.71 13.72
N ASN A 233 22.04 -13.77 12.44
CA ASN A 233 22.13 -15.00 11.68
C ASN A 233 20.81 -15.78 11.63
N VAL A 234 19.67 -15.10 11.48
CA VAL A 234 18.35 -15.74 11.51
C VAL A 234 18.12 -16.53 10.22
N SER A 235 18.04 -17.85 10.35
CA SER A 235 17.87 -18.80 9.24
C SER A 235 17.43 -20.17 9.77
N LEU A 236 16.64 -20.91 8.98
CA LEU A 236 16.15 -22.24 9.36
C LEU A 236 17.29 -23.19 9.77
N GLU A 237 18.43 -23.19 9.06
CA GLU A 237 19.53 -24.13 9.32
C GLU A 237 20.40 -23.78 10.54
N THR A 238 20.25 -22.55 11.03
CA THR A 238 21.04 -22.02 12.15
C THR A 238 20.27 -22.04 13.47
N LEU A 239 18.94 -22.12 13.38
CA LEU A 239 18.03 -22.23 14.51
C LEU A 239 18.32 -23.49 15.32
N ASN A 240 18.51 -23.33 16.62
CA ASN A 240 18.74 -24.39 17.59
C ASN A 240 19.82 -25.39 17.17
N CYS A 241 20.86 -24.89 16.46
CA CYS A 241 21.92 -25.74 15.96
C CYS A 241 22.67 -26.45 17.11
N SER A 242 23.07 -27.70 16.87
CA SER A 242 23.77 -28.53 17.88
C SER A 242 25.11 -27.95 18.31
N CYS A 243 25.82 -27.27 17.40
CA CYS A 243 27.19 -26.78 17.65
C CYS A 243 27.28 -25.53 18.56
N CYS A 244 26.17 -24.83 18.85
CA CYS A 244 26.16 -23.57 19.61
C CYS A 244 25.16 -23.56 20.78
N LYS A 245 24.83 -24.73 21.37
CA LYS A 245 23.81 -24.84 22.43
C LYS A 245 23.99 -23.86 23.60
N GLY A 246 25.24 -23.51 23.95
CA GLY A 246 25.56 -22.56 25.02
C GLY A 246 26.20 -21.24 24.57
N ASP A 247 26.46 -21.05 23.28
CA ASP A 247 27.17 -19.88 22.72
C ASP A 247 26.56 -19.46 21.37
N GLY A 248 25.24 -19.54 21.27
CA GLY A 248 24.49 -19.00 20.13
C GLY A 248 24.06 -17.56 20.37
N PHE A 249 23.47 -16.91 19.36
CA PHE A 249 22.65 -15.73 19.59
C PHE A 249 21.33 -16.17 20.23
N ARG A 250 21.24 -16.12 21.56
CA ARG A 250 20.12 -16.68 22.33
C ARG A 250 19.00 -15.66 22.55
N ILE A 251 17.78 -16.18 22.61
CA ILE A 251 16.60 -15.49 23.16
C ILE A 251 16.04 -16.42 24.23
N GLU A 252 16.39 -16.16 25.49
CA GLU A 252 16.09 -17.05 26.62
C GLU A 252 14.58 -17.19 26.82
N GLU A 253 13.80 -16.11 26.66
CA GLU A 253 12.35 -16.13 26.82
C GLU A 253 11.62 -17.01 25.79
N LEU A 254 12.27 -17.32 24.68
CA LEU A 254 11.75 -18.19 23.63
C LEU A 254 12.42 -19.58 23.64
N GLY A 255 13.48 -19.78 24.43
CA GLY A 255 14.26 -21.01 24.42
C GLY A 255 14.93 -21.32 23.08
N ILE A 256 15.23 -20.31 22.27
CA ILE A 256 15.83 -20.48 20.93
C ILE A 256 17.20 -19.81 20.83
N TRP A 257 18.04 -20.31 19.93
CA TRP A 257 19.31 -19.67 19.59
C TRP A 257 19.65 -19.82 18.11
N PHE A 258 20.48 -18.91 17.59
CA PHE A 258 21.01 -18.96 16.24
C PHE A 258 22.51 -19.17 16.24
N CYS A 259 23.00 -19.95 15.28
CA CYS A 259 24.42 -20.31 15.16
C CYS A 259 25.33 -19.08 15.06
N ARG A 260 26.47 -19.09 15.76
CA ARG A 260 27.55 -18.10 15.59
C ARG A 260 28.71 -18.60 14.72
N ARG A 261 28.79 -19.92 14.50
CA ARG A 261 29.92 -20.58 13.83
C ARG A 261 29.69 -20.81 12.33
N LYS A 262 28.44 -21.03 11.92
CA LYS A 262 28.04 -21.28 10.53
C LYS A 262 27.07 -20.19 10.07
N ARG A 263 27.24 -19.68 8.86
CA ARG A 263 26.36 -18.65 8.29
C ARG A 263 25.12 -19.29 7.66
N GLY A 264 23.94 -18.81 8.06
CA GLY A 264 22.66 -19.26 7.54
C GLY A 264 22.39 -18.73 6.13
N PHE A 265 21.73 -19.53 5.29
CA PHE A 265 21.38 -19.19 3.92
C PHE A 265 20.62 -17.87 3.81
N GLU A 266 19.46 -17.76 4.48
CA GLU A 266 18.61 -16.58 4.44
C GLU A 266 19.37 -15.36 4.96
N SER A 267 20.12 -15.51 6.05
CA SER A 267 20.93 -14.45 6.62
C SER A 267 21.99 -13.92 5.65
N GLN A 268 22.72 -14.82 4.98
CA GLN A 268 23.76 -14.49 4.02
C GLN A 268 23.19 -13.76 2.80
N ILE A 269 22.09 -14.25 2.23
CA ILE A 269 21.52 -13.68 1.02
C ILE A 269 20.88 -12.31 1.30
N ILE A 270 20.25 -12.14 2.47
CA ILE A 270 19.70 -10.84 2.88
C ILE A 270 20.81 -9.84 3.17
N GLU A 271 21.91 -10.25 3.80
CA GLU A 271 23.08 -9.38 4.00
C GLU A 271 23.64 -8.87 2.66
N MET A 272 23.82 -9.76 1.69
CA MET A 272 24.30 -9.41 0.36
C MET A 272 23.38 -8.40 -0.32
N LEU A 273 22.06 -8.62 -0.27
CA LEU A 273 21.07 -7.70 -0.82
C LEU A 273 21.18 -6.31 -0.17
N LEU A 274 21.29 -6.25 1.17
CA LEU A 274 21.37 -4.98 1.90
C LEU A 274 22.66 -4.23 1.58
N LYS A 275 23.79 -4.92 1.47
CA LYS A 275 25.08 -4.35 1.05
C LYS A 275 25.01 -3.77 -0.36
N GLU A 276 24.47 -4.53 -1.32
CA GLU A 276 24.27 -4.04 -2.69
C GLU A 276 23.40 -2.78 -2.71
N ARG A 277 22.31 -2.78 -1.94
CA ARG A 277 21.43 -1.61 -1.82
C ARG A 277 22.14 -0.40 -1.23
N GLU A 278 22.99 -0.60 -0.22
CA GLU A 278 23.78 0.47 0.38
C GLU A 278 24.78 1.09 -0.61
N ASP A 279 25.47 0.24 -1.39
CA ASP A 279 26.42 0.67 -2.40
C ASP A 279 25.74 1.47 -3.53
N LEU A 280 24.53 1.05 -3.95
CA LEU A 280 23.72 1.83 -4.89
C LEU A 280 23.36 3.20 -4.31
N LYS A 281 22.91 3.28 -3.05
CA LYS A 281 22.62 4.58 -2.40
C LYS A 281 23.88 5.46 -2.32
N LYS A 282 25.06 4.89 -2.06
CA LYS A 282 26.34 5.65 -2.05
C LYS A 282 26.69 6.21 -3.42
N LYS A 283 26.48 5.44 -4.50
CA LYS A 283 26.66 5.90 -5.88
C LYS A 283 25.68 7.01 -6.24
N MET A 284 24.40 6.84 -5.90
CA MET A 284 23.34 7.82 -6.16
C MET A 284 23.64 9.20 -5.56
N LYS A 285 24.24 9.26 -4.35
CA LYS A 285 24.64 10.54 -3.72
C LYS A 285 25.65 11.36 -4.54
N LYS A 286 26.38 10.74 -5.48
CA LYS A 286 27.38 11.40 -6.32
C LYS A 286 26.84 11.80 -7.69
N ILE A 287 25.58 11.49 -7.98
CA ILE A 287 24.96 11.64 -9.29
C ILE A 287 23.79 12.62 -9.18
N LYS A 288 23.56 13.41 -10.23
CA LYS A 288 22.43 14.36 -10.28
C LYS A 288 21.11 13.59 -10.31
N GLU A 289 20.17 13.96 -9.43
CA GLU A 289 18.87 13.29 -9.29
C GLU A 289 18.03 13.24 -10.59
N SER A 290 18.22 14.22 -11.48
CA SER A 290 17.50 14.31 -12.76
C SER A 290 18.11 13.48 -13.88
N SER A 291 19.20 12.75 -13.64
CA SER A 291 19.89 11.97 -14.67
C SER A 291 19.24 10.60 -14.86
N LEU A 292 19.32 10.08 -16.08
CA LEU A 292 18.87 8.71 -16.37
C LEU A 292 19.58 7.69 -15.48
N GLU A 293 20.88 7.86 -15.24
CA GLU A 293 21.68 6.99 -14.38
C GLU A 293 21.12 6.95 -12.95
N TYR A 294 20.78 8.11 -12.37
CA TYR A 294 20.16 8.16 -11.04
C TYR A 294 18.85 7.38 -11.00
N HIS A 295 17.98 7.57 -12.00
CA HIS A 295 16.70 6.86 -12.07
C HIS A 295 16.87 5.35 -12.19
N LEU A 296 17.84 4.86 -12.97
CA LEU A 296 18.13 3.43 -13.07
C LEU A 296 18.60 2.86 -11.72
N LEU A 297 19.54 3.54 -11.05
CA LEU A 297 20.02 3.12 -9.73
C LEU A 297 18.93 3.17 -8.66
N ASP A 298 18.04 4.17 -8.72
CA ASP A 298 16.90 4.30 -7.81
C ASP A 298 15.89 3.16 -8.00
N ASN A 299 15.58 2.80 -9.25
CA ASN A 299 14.71 1.66 -9.53
C ASN A 299 15.28 0.35 -8.97
N ARG A 300 16.60 0.13 -9.15
CA ARG A 300 17.27 -1.05 -8.61
C ARG A 300 17.27 -1.09 -7.08
N GLN A 301 17.60 0.02 -6.41
CA GLN A 301 17.58 0.04 -4.93
C GLN A 301 16.16 -0.14 -4.37
N LYS A 302 15.12 0.37 -5.05
CA LYS A 302 13.72 0.15 -4.69
C LYS A 302 13.33 -1.32 -4.84
N ALA A 303 13.72 -1.97 -5.94
CA ALA A 303 13.45 -3.39 -6.17
C ALA A 303 14.11 -4.28 -5.11
N LEU A 304 15.37 -3.98 -4.75
CA LEU A 304 16.05 -4.65 -3.63
C LEU A 304 15.31 -4.43 -2.30
N LYS A 305 14.90 -3.18 -1.99
CA LYS A 305 14.12 -2.85 -0.79
C LYS A 305 12.84 -3.68 -0.68
N ILE A 306 12.11 -3.83 -1.79
CA ILE A 306 10.86 -4.61 -1.86
C ILE A 306 11.11 -6.05 -1.39
N ILE A 307 12.15 -6.71 -1.93
CA ILE A 307 12.47 -8.09 -1.59
C ILE A 307 12.94 -8.22 -0.14
N ALA A 308 13.88 -7.36 0.30
CA ALA A 308 14.38 -7.41 1.67
C ALA A 308 13.26 -7.27 2.71
N ASN A 309 12.39 -6.27 2.55
CA ASN A 309 11.31 -6.04 3.50
C ASN A 309 10.29 -7.19 3.51
N ALA A 310 10.03 -7.81 2.35
CA ALA A 310 9.15 -8.95 2.24
C ALA A 310 9.72 -10.24 2.87
N SER A 311 11.04 -10.37 2.96
CA SER A 311 11.70 -11.58 3.49
C SER A 311 11.35 -11.90 4.94
N TYR A 312 11.13 -10.89 5.79
CA TYR A 312 10.60 -11.12 7.14
C TYR A 312 9.20 -11.73 7.10
N GLY A 313 8.30 -11.14 6.32
CA GLY A 313 6.92 -11.63 6.20
C GLY A 313 6.86 -13.04 5.61
N TYR A 314 7.85 -13.42 4.79
CA TYR A 314 7.94 -14.74 4.19
C TYR A 314 8.20 -15.86 5.22
N TYR A 315 8.87 -15.59 6.34
CA TYR A 315 9.01 -16.59 7.43
C TYR A 315 7.65 -16.96 8.05
N ALA A 316 6.72 -16.01 8.11
CA ALA A 316 5.39 -16.18 8.71
C ALA A 316 4.28 -16.49 7.69
N PHE A 317 4.60 -16.53 6.40
CA PHE A 317 3.61 -16.82 5.37
C PHE A 317 3.35 -18.33 5.33
N GLY A 318 2.14 -18.77 5.72
CA GLY A 318 1.84 -20.20 5.89
C GLY A 318 2.13 -21.09 4.67
N ALA A 319 2.05 -20.54 3.45
CA ALA A 319 2.39 -21.26 2.21
C ALA A 319 3.87 -21.12 1.78
N SER A 320 4.73 -20.50 2.58
CA SER A 320 6.16 -20.37 2.32
C SER A 320 6.89 -21.72 2.43
N LYS A 321 7.87 -21.93 1.54
CA LYS A 321 8.83 -23.05 1.60
C LYS A 321 9.83 -22.87 2.74
N TRP A 322 10.25 -21.62 3.02
CA TRP A 322 11.13 -21.26 4.14
C TRP A 322 10.31 -20.74 5.34
N TYR A 323 9.18 -21.39 5.65
CA TYR A 323 8.38 -21.03 6.81
C TYR A 323 9.13 -21.35 8.12
N SER A 324 9.18 -20.40 9.05
CA SER A 324 9.54 -20.64 10.45
C SER A 324 8.94 -19.55 11.32
N LYS A 325 8.00 -19.96 12.18
CA LYS A 325 7.41 -19.09 13.19
C LYS A 325 8.48 -18.59 14.17
N GLU A 326 9.42 -19.45 14.55
CA GLU A 326 10.51 -19.17 15.47
C GLU A 326 11.42 -18.08 14.91
N CYS A 327 11.76 -18.14 13.61
CA CYS A 327 12.53 -17.09 12.94
C CYS A 327 11.77 -15.75 12.93
N ALA A 328 10.47 -15.76 12.60
CA ALA A 328 9.64 -14.55 12.64
C ALA A 328 9.51 -13.96 14.06
N GLN A 329 9.36 -14.83 15.06
CA GLN A 329 9.34 -14.46 16.48
C GLN A 329 10.67 -13.87 16.95
N ALA A 330 11.78 -14.47 16.55
CA ALA A 330 13.12 -13.98 16.89
C ALA A 330 13.36 -12.59 16.31
N VAL A 331 13.03 -12.40 15.03
CA VAL A 331 13.19 -11.12 14.33
C VAL A 331 12.38 -10.02 15.00
N THR A 332 11.11 -10.30 15.33
CA THR A 332 10.28 -9.33 16.04
C THR A 332 10.78 -9.10 17.46
N TRP A 333 11.26 -10.11 18.17
CA TRP A 333 11.83 -9.96 19.51
C TRP A 333 13.03 -9.02 19.51
N TRP A 334 14.02 -9.21 18.63
CA TRP A 334 15.15 -8.29 18.52
C TRP A 334 14.73 -6.90 18.07
N GLY A 335 13.71 -6.80 17.21
CA GLY A 335 13.15 -5.52 16.81
C GLY A 335 12.62 -4.75 18.01
N ARG A 336 11.81 -5.42 18.85
CA ARG A 336 11.29 -4.83 20.10
C ARG A 336 12.40 -4.47 21.08
N PHE A 337 13.41 -5.33 21.23
CA PHE A 337 14.56 -5.08 22.10
C PHE A 337 15.30 -3.79 21.70
N TRP A 338 15.69 -3.68 20.43
CA TRP A 338 16.50 -2.56 19.96
C TRP A 338 15.75 -1.24 19.93
N ILE A 339 14.48 -1.22 19.48
CA ILE A 339 13.72 0.04 19.48
C ILE A 339 13.49 0.55 20.91
N ARG A 340 13.24 -0.35 21.87
CA ARG A 340 13.12 0.02 23.28
C ARG A 340 14.43 0.56 23.83
N LYS A 341 15.55 -0.14 23.58
CA LYS A 341 16.87 0.29 24.04
C LYS A 341 17.24 1.68 23.49
N ILE A 342 16.96 1.93 22.20
CA ILE A 342 17.22 3.24 21.58
C ILE A 342 16.39 4.35 22.23
N MET A 343 15.10 4.11 22.50
CA MET A 343 14.27 5.08 23.20
C MET A 343 14.77 5.33 24.62
N GLU A 344 15.14 4.29 25.36
CA GLU A 344 15.71 4.41 26.72
C GLU A 344 17.03 5.20 26.71
N GLU A 345 17.87 5.01 25.70
CA GLU A 345 19.10 5.79 25.51
C GLU A 345 18.81 7.25 25.10
N ALA A 346 17.79 7.48 24.28
CA ALA A 346 17.36 8.83 23.91
C ALA A 346 16.83 9.60 25.13
N GLU A 347 16.05 8.95 26.00
CA GLU A 347 15.58 9.53 27.27
C GLU A 347 16.75 9.89 28.19
N LYS A 348 17.75 9.01 28.31
CA LYS A 348 18.98 9.28 29.10
C LYS A 348 19.80 10.45 28.55
N GLU A 349 19.83 10.64 27.24
CA GLU A 349 20.50 11.79 26.61
C GLU A 349 19.70 13.09 26.77
N GLY A 350 18.44 13.02 27.23
CA GLY A 350 17.57 14.15 27.51
C GLY A 350 16.55 14.47 26.41
N PHE A 351 16.37 13.59 25.43
CA PHE A 351 15.28 13.71 24.44
C PHE A 351 13.95 13.24 25.02
N LEU A 352 12.85 13.89 24.62
CA LEU A 352 11.51 13.43 24.98
C LEU A 352 11.03 12.36 24.01
N VAL A 353 10.81 11.12 24.46
CA VAL A 353 10.23 10.06 23.61
C VAL A 353 8.71 10.19 23.54
N ILE A 354 8.23 10.85 22.49
CA ILE A 354 6.82 11.15 22.26
C ILE A 354 6.06 9.87 21.86
N TYR A 355 6.59 9.11 20.90
CA TYR A 355 5.94 7.95 20.33
C TYR A 355 6.98 6.96 19.77
N GLY A 356 6.60 5.69 19.65
CA GLY A 356 7.43 4.66 19.04
C GLY A 356 6.55 3.68 18.27
N ASP A 357 6.92 3.39 17.03
CA ASP A 357 6.20 2.48 16.15
C ASP A 357 7.17 1.54 15.44
N THR A 358 7.27 0.33 15.97
CA THR A 358 7.98 -0.83 15.42
C THR A 358 9.48 -0.62 15.19
N ASP A 359 9.83 0.17 14.19
CA ASP A 359 11.16 0.54 13.72
C ASP A 359 11.48 2.02 13.85
N SER A 360 10.50 2.84 14.23
CA SER A 360 10.65 4.29 14.34
C SER A 360 10.41 4.82 15.76
N ALA A 361 11.11 5.90 16.11
CA ALA A 361 10.93 6.65 17.34
C ALA A 361 10.76 8.15 17.04
N PHE A 362 9.88 8.80 17.79
CA PHE A 362 9.50 10.20 17.63
C PHE A 362 10.02 10.95 18.85
N LEU A 363 11.00 11.82 18.63
CA LEU A 363 11.75 12.50 19.68
C LEU A 363 11.42 13.99 19.66
N GLY A 364 11.05 14.54 20.82
CA GLY A 364 10.92 15.97 21.02
C GLY A 364 12.27 16.62 21.30
N LEU A 365 12.55 17.73 20.61
CA LEU A 365 13.79 18.50 20.68
C LEU A 365 13.65 19.77 21.53
N GLU A 366 12.77 19.79 22.52
CA GLU A 366 12.51 21.01 23.31
C GLU A 366 13.73 21.42 24.17
N LYS A 367 14.56 20.46 24.57
CA LYS A 367 15.74 20.67 25.44
C LYS A 367 17.08 20.45 24.73
N LYS A 368 17.06 20.10 23.45
CA LYS A 368 18.23 19.69 22.67
C LYS A 368 18.08 20.20 21.23
N ASP A 369 19.15 20.65 20.62
CA ASP A 369 19.11 21.06 19.22
C ASP A 369 19.24 19.87 18.26
N LYS A 370 19.19 20.18 16.96
CA LYS A 370 19.34 19.19 15.90
C LYS A 370 20.75 18.58 15.86
N ASP A 371 21.78 19.35 16.22
CA ASP A 371 23.17 18.88 16.18
C ASP A 371 23.44 17.85 17.27
N ALA A 372 22.90 18.06 18.47
CA ALA A 372 22.92 17.08 19.55
C ALA A 372 22.25 15.76 19.12
N LEU A 373 21.15 15.82 18.37
CA LEU A 373 20.51 14.62 17.81
C LEU A 373 21.42 13.90 16.81
N LEU A 374 22.07 14.64 15.91
CA LEU A 374 22.96 14.04 14.90
C LEU A 374 24.16 13.35 15.57
N LEU A 375 24.77 13.98 16.58
CA LEU A 375 25.83 13.38 17.38
C LEU A 375 25.37 12.14 18.15
N PHE A 376 24.16 12.19 18.72
CA PHE A 376 23.53 11.04 19.37
C PHE A 376 23.34 9.87 18.39
N LEU A 377 22.81 10.13 17.19
CA LEU A 377 22.63 9.11 16.16
C LEU A 377 23.95 8.52 15.69
N GLU A 378 25.02 9.32 15.58
CA GLU A 378 26.34 8.83 15.24
C GLU A 378 26.86 7.87 16.33
N ARG A 379 26.73 8.25 17.61
CA ARG A 379 27.12 7.41 18.75
C ARG A 379 26.31 6.12 18.82
N LEU A 380 24.99 6.20 18.64
CA LEU A 380 24.10 5.02 18.60
C LEU A 380 24.53 4.03 17.51
N ASN A 381 24.77 4.54 16.29
CA ASN A 381 25.15 3.69 15.17
C ASN A 381 26.51 2.99 15.38
N ARG A 382 27.42 3.55 16.17
CA ARG A 382 28.68 2.86 16.57
C ARG A 382 28.46 1.72 17.56
N GLN A 383 27.35 1.72 18.30
CA GLN A 383 27.01 0.71 19.30
C GLN A 383 26.08 -0.39 18.76
N LEU A 384 25.36 -0.11 17.66
CA LEU A 384 24.49 -1.07 17.02
C LEU A 384 25.28 -2.24 16.42
N PRO A 385 24.80 -3.48 16.56
CA PRO A 385 25.52 -4.65 16.08
C PRO A 385 25.38 -4.83 14.57
N GLY A 386 26.40 -5.44 13.97
CA GLY A 386 26.38 -5.88 12.59
C GLY A 386 26.11 -4.75 11.60
N ILE A 387 25.05 -4.91 10.80
CA ILE A 387 24.66 -3.94 9.76
C ILE A 387 23.43 -3.12 10.18
N MET A 388 23.00 -3.22 11.43
CA MET A 388 21.87 -2.44 11.93
C MET A 388 22.24 -0.97 11.96
N LYS A 389 21.35 -0.12 11.44
CA LYS A 389 21.57 1.32 11.35
C LYS A 389 20.28 2.09 11.55
N ILE A 390 20.34 3.12 12.38
CA ILE A 390 19.28 4.11 12.55
C ILE A 390 19.60 5.38 11.76
N GLU A 391 18.62 5.90 11.05
CA GLU A 391 18.72 7.11 10.23
C GLU A 391 17.69 8.14 10.72
N LEU A 392 18.01 9.42 10.53
CA LEU A 392 17.00 10.47 10.64
C LEU A 392 16.10 10.40 9.41
N GLU A 393 14.78 10.27 9.63
CA GLU A 393 13.79 10.31 8.56
C GLU A 393 13.56 11.76 8.11
N ASP A 394 13.11 12.62 9.03
CA ASP A 394 12.90 14.04 8.79
C ASP A 394 12.73 14.80 10.13
N PHE A 395 12.82 16.13 10.06
CA PHE A 395 12.41 17.05 11.11
C PHE A 395 11.01 17.60 10.85
N TYR A 396 10.23 17.69 11.91
CA TYR A 396 8.85 18.17 11.88
C TYR A 396 8.68 19.33 12.84
N ARG A 397 8.08 20.42 12.34
CA ARG A 397 7.83 21.63 13.12
C ARG A 397 6.84 21.34 14.26
N ARG A 398 5.79 20.58 13.96
CA ARG A 398 4.73 20.25 14.91
C ARG A 398 4.08 18.92 14.57
N GLY A 399 3.61 18.22 15.58
CA GLY A 399 2.81 17.01 15.46
C GLY A 399 1.68 16.98 16.46
N ILE A 400 0.60 16.28 16.11
CA ILE A 400 -0.48 15.93 17.04
C ILE A 400 -0.59 14.41 17.11
N PHE A 401 -0.62 13.88 18.33
CA PHE A 401 -0.76 12.46 18.61
C PHE A 401 -2.07 12.22 19.34
N ILE A 402 -2.85 11.28 18.81
CA ILE A 402 -4.18 10.98 19.33
C ILE A 402 -4.07 9.79 20.28
N PRO A 403 -4.61 9.87 21.51
CA PRO A 403 -4.58 8.75 22.44
C PRO A 403 -5.39 7.58 21.89
N LYS A 404 -5.00 6.37 22.29
CA LYS A 404 -5.74 5.16 21.96
C LYS A 404 -7.08 5.12 22.70
N GLU A 405 -8.16 4.87 21.97
CA GLU A 405 -9.48 4.63 22.57
C GLU A 405 -9.48 3.28 23.31
N LYS A 406 -10.01 3.25 24.54
CA LYS A 406 -10.02 2.06 25.43
C LYS A 406 -10.71 0.82 24.82
N LYS A 407 -11.55 0.99 23.79
CA LYS A 407 -12.25 -0.09 23.08
C LYS A 407 -11.73 -0.23 21.64
N GLY A 408 -10.67 -1.02 21.45
CA GLY A 408 -10.31 -1.56 20.13
C GLY A 408 -9.89 -0.57 19.03
N GLY A 409 -9.48 0.66 19.36
CA GLY A 409 -9.06 1.66 18.38
C GLY A 409 -7.76 1.32 17.63
N ALA A 410 -7.59 1.91 16.43
CA ALA A 410 -6.38 1.76 15.62
C ALA A 410 -5.13 2.22 16.41
N LYS A 411 -4.07 1.39 16.43
CA LYS A 411 -2.88 1.56 17.28
C LYS A 411 -1.96 2.75 16.89
N LYS A 412 -2.22 3.43 15.78
CA LYS A 412 -1.27 4.36 15.12
C LYS A 412 -1.98 5.62 14.59
N ARG A 413 -2.32 6.58 15.46
CA ARG A 413 -3.07 7.80 15.07
C ARG A 413 -2.26 9.07 15.35
N TYR A 414 -1.71 9.68 14.30
CA TYR A 414 -0.98 10.94 14.41
C TYR A 414 -0.95 11.71 13.09
N ALA A 415 -0.63 13.01 13.19
CA ALA A 415 -0.31 13.84 12.04
C ALA A 415 0.88 14.75 12.35
N LEU A 416 1.80 14.90 11.40
CA LEU A 416 3.00 15.74 11.50
C LEU A 416 3.06 16.73 10.34
N ILE A 417 3.61 17.92 10.58
CA ILE A 417 3.95 18.88 9.51
C ILE A 417 5.45 19.11 9.46
N SER A 418 6.05 18.86 8.29
CA SER A 418 7.48 19.08 8.08
C SER A 418 7.79 20.58 7.98
N GLU A 419 9.07 20.93 8.07
CA GLU A 419 9.52 22.32 7.91
C GLU A 419 9.17 22.90 6.53
N LYS A 420 9.03 22.03 5.53
CA LYS A 420 8.61 22.39 4.16
C LYS A 420 7.07 22.46 4.01
N GLY A 421 6.32 22.36 5.10
CA GLY A 421 4.84 22.41 5.09
C GLY A 421 4.16 21.14 4.55
N ARG A 422 4.90 20.03 4.41
CA ARG A 422 4.33 18.74 3.98
C ARG A 422 3.69 18.04 5.16
N LEU A 423 2.46 17.56 4.96
CA LEU A 423 1.67 16.92 6.01
C LEU A 423 1.81 15.40 5.90
N LYS A 424 2.23 14.73 6.99
CA LYS A 424 2.29 13.27 7.13
C LYS A 424 1.19 12.82 8.06
N ILE A 425 0.22 12.06 7.56
CA ILE A 425 -0.93 11.56 8.33
C ILE A 425 -0.87 10.04 8.44
N ARG A 426 -1.16 9.49 9.62
CA ARG A 426 -1.25 8.04 9.87
C ARG A 426 -2.46 7.71 10.74
N GLY A 427 -3.24 6.73 10.28
CA GLY A 427 -4.38 6.11 10.98
C GLY A 427 -5.58 7.02 11.29
N LEU A 428 -5.57 8.26 10.81
CA LEU A 428 -6.72 9.17 10.83
C LEU A 428 -7.64 8.91 9.63
N GLU A 429 -8.86 9.42 9.71
CA GLU A 429 -9.94 9.26 8.73
C GLU A 429 -9.54 9.69 7.31
N LYS A 430 -8.67 10.70 7.19
CA LYS A 430 -8.14 11.17 5.91
C LYS A 430 -7.57 10.06 5.03
N VAL A 431 -6.95 9.04 5.65
CA VAL A 431 -6.26 7.94 4.96
C VAL A 431 -7.04 6.61 5.00
N ARG A 432 -8.33 6.67 5.34
CA ARG A 432 -9.21 5.51 5.47
C ARG A 432 -10.24 5.45 4.36
N ARG A 433 -10.42 4.25 3.79
CA ARG A 433 -11.27 4.02 2.60
C ARG A 433 -12.76 4.24 2.85
N ASP A 434 -13.20 3.92 4.07
CA ASP A 434 -14.59 3.96 4.51
C ASP A 434 -15.12 5.37 4.87
N TRP A 435 -14.40 6.44 4.49
CA TRP A 435 -14.76 7.83 4.81
C TRP A 435 -14.98 8.67 3.55
N SER A 436 -15.95 9.58 3.62
CA SER A 436 -16.29 10.47 2.52
C SER A 436 -15.18 11.48 2.23
N ASN A 437 -15.09 11.91 0.98
CA ASN A 437 -14.13 12.93 0.55
C ASN A 437 -14.27 14.23 1.35
N LEU A 438 -15.50 14.61 1.73
CA LEU A 438 -15.79 15.78 2.55
C LEU A 438 -15.14 15.66 3.93
N ALA A 439 -15.34 14.53 4.62
CA ALA A 439 -14.75 14.29 5.94
C ALA A 439 -13.22 14.25 5.87
N LYS A 440 -12.67 13.57 4.85
CA LYS A 440 -11.25 13.52 4.55
C LYS A 440 -10.66 14.92 4.37
N ASN A 441 -11.24 15.73 3.48
CA ASN A 441 -10.75 17.06 3.13
C ASN A 441 -10.91 18.05 4.29
N LEU A 442 -12.02 17.98 5.03
CA LEU A 442 -12.22 18.76 6.26
C LEU A 442 -11.13 18.44 7.29
N GLN A 443 -10.88 17.14 7.54
CA GLN A 443 -9.88 16.72 8.50
C GLN A 443 -8.48 17.23 8.13
N GLU A 444 -8.11 17.18 6.85
CA GLU A 444 -6.84 17.75 6.39
C GLU A 444 -6.74 19.26 6.63
N LYS A 445 -7.81 20.02 6.32
CA LYS A 445 -7.84 21.47 6.56
C LYS A 445 -7.71 21.80 8.05
N ILE A 446 -8.41 21.06 8.92
CA ILE A 446 -8.28 21.18 10.38
C ILE A 446 -6.83 20.94 10.82
N LEU A 447 -6.21 19.85 10.35
CA LEU A 447 -4.81 19.54 10.65
C LEU A 447 -3.86 20.64 10.20
N ARG A 448 -4.08 21.22 9.01
CA ARG A 448 -3.25 22.34 8.52
C ARG A 448 -3.38 23.57 9.42
N LEU A 449 -4.59 23.99 9.78
CA LEU A 449 -4.84 25.12 10.68
C LEU A 449 -4.16 24.93 12.05
N ILE A 450 -4.27 23.72 12.62
CA ILE A 450 -3.69 23.40 13.93
C ILE A 450 -2.16 23.30 13.86
N LEU A 451 -1.64 22.54 12.89
CA LEU A 451 -0.21 22.21 12.84
C LEU A 451 0.64 23.35 12.27
N LYS A 452 0.10 24.15 11.35
CA LYS A 452 0.82 25.28 10.74
C LYS A 452 0.65 26.58 11.52
N ASP A 453 -0.59 26.88 11.92
CA ASP A 453 -0.99 28.23 12.36
C ASP A 453 -1.44 28.27 13.83
N ASN A 454 -1.53 27.13 14.51
CA ASN A 454 -2.11 27.00 15.85
C ASN A 454 -3.55 27.55 15.97
N ALA A 455 -4.30 27.58 14.86
CA ALA A 455 -5.56 28.29 14.75
C ALA A 455 -6.76 27.42 15.15
N VAL A 456 -6.85 27.03 16.43
CA VAL A 456 -7.91 26.13 16.94
C VAL A 456 -9.31 26.71 16.75
N LYS A 457 -9.49 28.02 17.01
CA LYS A 457 -10.79 28.70 16.84
C LYS A 457 -11.26 28.69 15.38
N GLU A 458 -10.35 28.92 14.44
CA GLU A 458 -10.66 28.86 13.00
C GLU A 458 -10.99 27.43 12.56
N ALA A 459 -10.32 26.42 13.14
CA ALA A 459 -10.66 25.03 12.88
C ALA A 459 -12.09 24.68 13.35
N VAL A 460 -12.51 25.15 14.53
CA VAL A 460 -13.90 24.99 15.02
C VAL A 460 -14.88 25.70 14.09
N LYS A 461 -14.60 26.94 13.71
CA LYS A 461 -15.42 27.72 12.77
C LYS A 461 -15.57 27.02 11.41
N LEU A 462 -14.50 26.40 10.91
CA LEU A 462 -14.51 25.63 9.67
C LEU A 462 -15.47 24.43 9.76
N VAL A 463 -15.46 23.70 10.88
CA VAL A 463 -16.39 22.59 11.10
C VAL A 463 -17.83 23.09 11.12
N LYS A 464 -18.12 24.13 11.92
CA LYS A 464 -19.46 24.75 11.98
C LYS A 464 -19.95 25.19 10.60
N THR A 465 -19.09 25.84 9.82
CA THR A 465 -19.41 26.29 8.46
C THR A 465 -19.69 25.12 7.53
N THR A 466 -18.91 24.04 7.64
CA THR A 466 -19.12 22.82 6.83
C THR A 466 -20.45 22.15 7.18
N ILE A 467 -20.78 22.06 8.48
CA ILE A 467 -22.09 21.55 8.93
C ILE A 467 -23.22 22.43 8.40
N LYS A 468 -23.08 23.76 8.44
CA LYS A 468 -24.06 24.69 7.89
C LYS A 468 -24.27 24.49 6.38
N HIS A 469 -23.20 24.43 5.59
CA HIS A 469 -23.30 24.19 4.15
C HIS A 469 -23.95 22.84 3.84
N LEU A 470 -23.62 21.80 4.61
CA LEU A 470 -24.22 20.48 4.47
C LEU A 470 -25.72 20.50 4.77
N LYS A 471 -26.17 21.17 5.85
CA LYS A 471 -27.59 21.38 6.17
C LYS A 471 -28.33 22.19 5.09
N GLN A 472 -27.63 23.10 4.41
CA GLN A 472 -28.17 23.95 3.34
C GLN A 472 -28.03 23.31 1.95
N LEU A 473 -27.54 22.06 1.84
CA LEU A 473 -27.26 21.37 0.57
C LEU A 473 -26.31 22.14 -0.37
N GLN A 474 -25.44 22.99 0.18
CA GLN A 474 -24.41 23.76 -0.54
C GLN A 474 -23.11 22.95 -0.66
N ILE A 475 -23.22 21.71 -1.13
CA ILE A 475 -22.11 20.77 -1.27
C ILE A 475 -22.30 19.92 -2.53
N ASP A 476 -21.21 19.42 -3.09
CA ASP A 476 -21.26 18.53 -4.24
C ASP A 476 -21.49 17.08 -3.79
N LEU A 477 -22.37 16.34 -4.47
CA LEU A 477 -22.66 14.93 -4.20
C LEU A 477 -21.37 14.09 -4.18
N LYS A 478 -20.43 14.39 -5.08
CA LYS A 478 -19.14 13.66 -5.18
C LYS A 478 -18.29 13.74 -3.91
N ASP A 479 -18.46 14.80 -3.11
CA ASP A 479 -17.73 14.96 -1.86
C ASP A 479 -18.27 14.04 -0.76
N LEU A 480 -19.50 13.54 -0.91
CA LEU A 480 -20.13 12.63 0.06
C LEU A 480 -19.89 11.15 -0.24
N VAL A 481 -19.42 10.83 -1.44
CA VAL A 481 -19.25 9.44 -1.88
C VAL A 481 -18.20 8.72 -1.05
N VAL A 482 -18.53 7.50 -0.64
CA VAL A 482 -17.60 6.52 -0.07
C VAL A 482 -17.33 5.45 -1.13
N TYR A 483 -16.06 5.08 -1.29
CA TYR A 483 -15.64 4.08 -2.27
C TYR A 483 -15.11 2.84 -1.56
N GLU A 484 -15.73 1.69 -1.84
CA GLU A 484 -15.27 0.41 -1.32
C GLU A 484 -15.25 -0.66 -2.41
N GLN A 485 -14.27 -1.56 -2.34
CA GLN A 485 -14.09 -2.61 -3.33
C GLN A 485 -14.85 -3.88 -2.93
N ILE A 486 -15.53 -4.48 -3.91
CA ILE A 486 -16.08 -5.83 -3.80
C ILE A 486 -14.92 -6.83 -3.88
N THR A 487 -14.73 -7.62 -2.84
CA THR A 487 -13.57 -8.52 -2.67
C THR A 487 -13.90 -9.99 -2.94
N LYS A 488 -15.17 -10.29 -3.17
CA LYS A 488 -15.71 -11.64 -3.42
C LYS A 488 -16.97 -11.53 -4.28
N PRO A 489 -17.45 -12.62 -4.90
CA PRO A 489 -18.77 -12.62 -5.51
C PRO A 489 -19.85 -12.19 -4.51
N LEU A 490 -20.85 -11.41 -4.95
CA LEU A 490 -21.86 -10.81 -4.07
C LEU A 490 -22.63 -11.84 -3.23
N GLY A 491 -22.83 -13.05 -3.76
CA GLY A 491 -23.47 -14.17 -3.06
C GLY A 491 -22.63 -14.79 -1.93
N GLU A 492 -21.31 -14.56 -1.87
CA GLU A 492 -20.41 -15.11 -0.84
C GLU A 492 -20.30 -14.22 0.41
N TYR A 493 -20.89 -13.02 0.39
CA TYR A 493 -20.86 -12.11 1.53
C TYR A 493 -21.85 -12.56 2.62
N LYS A 494 -21.30 -12.96 3.78
CA LYS A 494 -22.10 -13.31 4.97
C LYS A 494 -22.73 -12.11 5.66
N LEU A 495 -22.00 -10.99 5.70
CA LEU A 495 -22.46 -9.71 6.27
C LEU A 495 -22.67 -8.73 5.12
N ILE A 496 -23.86 -8.16 5.03
CA ILE A 496 -24.19 -7.16 4.02
C ILE A 496 -23.84 -5.78 4.56
N SER A 497 -22.63 -5.32 4.24
CA SER A 497 -22.17 -3.96 4.50
C SER A 497 -22.73 -2.97 3.47
N PRO A 498 -22.61 -1.64 3.72
CA PRO A 498 -23.12 -0.59 2.83
C PRO A 498 -22.71 -0.77 1.36
N HIS A 499 -21.42 -1.02 1.10
CA HIS A 499 -20.92 -1.20 -0.26
C HIS A 499 -21.49 -2.45 -0.96
N VAL A 500 -21.77 -3.53 -0.21
CA VAL A 500 -22.37 -4.76 -0.75
C VAL A 500 -23.85 -4.52 -1.07
N SER A 501 -24.56 -3.78 -0.21
CA SER A 501 -25.96 -3.41 -0.49
C SER A 501 -26.06 -2.52 -1.73
N ALA A 502 -25.18 -1.51 -1.86
CA ALA A 502 -25.12 -0.69 -3.05
C ALA A 502 -24.77 -1.52 -4.30
N ALA A 503 -23.81 -2.44 -4.22
CA ALA A 503 -23.48 -3.36 -5.31
C ALA A 503 -24.67 -4.21 -5.77
N LYS A 504 -25.45 -4.75 -4.82
CA LYS A 504 -26.67 -5.51 -5.15
C LYS A 504 -27.71 -4.63 -5.86
N LYS A 505 -27.88 -3.38 -5.44
CA LYS A 505 -28.79 -2.42 -6.11
C LYS A 505 -28.33 -2.05 -7.52
N LEU A 506 -27.02 -2.05 -7.79
CA LEU A 506 -26.48 -1.90 -9.15
C LEU A 506 -26.84 -3.12 -10.01
N GLU A 507 -26.63 -4.33 -9.46
CA GLU A 507 -26.95 -5.60 -10.14
C GLU A 507 -28.45 -5.73 -10.45
N GLU A 508 -29.33 -5.38 -9.50
CA GLU A 508 -30.79 -5.33 -9.69
C GLU A 508 -31.22 -4.38 -10.81
N LYS A 509 -30.43 -3.34 -11.08
CA LYS A 509 -30.64 -2.38 -12.17
C LYS A 509 -29.94 -2.79 -13.47
N GLY A 510 -29.40 -4.00 -13.54
CA GLY A 510 -28.74 -4.55 -14.72
C GLY A 510 -27.33 -4.00 -14.95
N ILE A 511 -26.73 -3.29 -13.99
CA ILE A 511 -25.33 -2.88 -14.07
C ILE A 511 -24.45 -4.03 -13.56
N PRO A 512 -23.55 -4.58 -14.38
CA PRO A 512 -22.72 -5.69 -13.96
C PRO A 512 -21.75 -5.26 -12.86
N VAL A 513 -21.77 -5.97 -11.73
CA VAL A 513 -20.84 -5.78 -10.60
C VAL A 513 -20.17 -7.12 -10.29
N GLY A 514 -18.84 -7.10 -10.15
CA GLY A 514 -18.04 -8.30 -9.92
C GLY A 514 -17.02 -8.15 -8.80
N GLU A 515 -16.34 -9.24 -8.47
CA GLU A 515 -15.14 -9.19 -7.63
C GLU A 515 -14.10 -8.26 -8.26
N GLY A 516 -13.57 -7.34 -7.47
CA GLY A 516 -12.66 -6.28 -7.91
C GLY A 516 -13.34 -4.95 -8.22
N SER A 517 -14.66 -4.91 -8.44
CA SER A 517 -15.40 -3.66 -8.69
C SER A 517 -15.33 -2.72 -7.50
N VAL A 518 -15.07 -1.44 -7.75
CA VAL A 518 -15.13 -0.39 -6.73
C VAL A 518 -16.49 0.30 -6.82
N ILE A 519 -17.18 0.34 -5.69
CA ILE A 519 -18.55 0.83 -5.57
C ILE A 519 -18.52 2.18 -4.88
N GLY A 520 -18.94 3.22 -5.60
CA GLY A 520 -19.24 4.53 -5.03
C GLY A 520 -20.67 4.53 -4.49
N PHE A 521 -20.84 4.79 -3.22
CA PHE A 521 -22.17 4.86 -2.60
C PHE A 521 -22.28 6.03 -1.62
N VAL A 522 -23.52 6.41 -1.36
CA VAL A 522 -23.90 7.42 -0.36
C VAL A 522 -25.05 6.89 0.50
N ILE A 523 -25.24 7.46 1.68
CA ILE A 523 -26.34 7.07 2.58
C ILE A 523 -27.56 7.97 2.34
N LYS A 524 -28.70 7.37 1.95
CA LYS A 524 -29.96 8.08 1.73
C LYS A 524 -30.80 8.17 3.00
N LYS A 525 -31.75 9.12 3.03
CA LYS A 525 -32.80 9.22 4.05
C LYS A 525 -33.69 7.97 4.03
N GLY A 526 -34.18 7.58 5.19
CA GLY A 526 -35.15 6.50 5.33
C GLY A 526 -34.97 5.70 6.61
N GLU A 527 -35.83 4.71 6.78
CA GLU A 527 -35.78 3.74 7.86
C GLU A 527 -34.84 2.56 7.52
N GLY A 528 -34.44 1.81 8.53
CA GLY A 528 -33.56 0.66 8.40
C GLY A 528 -32.09 0.95 8.72
N SER A 529 -31.26 -0.06 8.52
CA SER A 529 -29.83 -0.03 8.79
C SER A 529 -29.07 0.88 7.82
N ILE A 530 -27.85 1.31 8.20
CA ILE A 530 -26.96 2.09 7.32
C ILE A 530 -26.72 1.34 6.00
N SER A 531 -26.59 0.00 6.05
CA SER A 531 -26.42 -0.82 4.85
C SER A 531 -27.62 -0.71 3.90
N GLU A 532 -28.84 -0.83 4.41
CA GLU A 532 -30.06 -0.74 3.58
C GLU A 532 -30.25 0.67 2.99
N LYS A 533 -29.80 1.70 3.71
CA LYS A 533 -29.78 3.09 3.25
C LYS A 533 -28.64 3.39 2.27
N ALA A 534 -27.65 2.52 2.11
CA ALA A 534 -26.57 2.73 1.16
C ALA A 534 -27.08 2.62 -0.28
N SER A 535 -26.90 3.67 -1.07
CA SER A 535 -27.39 3.76 -2.45
C SER A 535 -26.24 4.07 -3.40
N PRO A 536 -26.16 3.42 -4.57
CA PRO A 536 -25.17 3.75 -5.59
C PRO A 536 -25.27 5.22 -5.99
N VAL A 537 -24.13 5.88 -6.14
CA VAL A 537 -24.06 7.31 -6.45
C VAL A 537 -24.73 7.65 -7.79
N GLU A 538 -24.76 6.70 -8.73
CA GLU A 538 -25.31 6.84 -10.07
C GLU A 538 -26.83 7.08 -10.10
N PHE A 539 -27.53 6.80 -9.00
CA PHE A 539 -29.00 6.77 -8.98
C PHE A 539 -29.64 7.67 -7.93
N ILE A 540 -28.86 8.54 -7.28
CA ILE A 540 -29.34 9.33 -6.15
C ILE A 540 -29.09 10.81 -6.37
N LYS A 541 -30.05 11.63 -5.96
CA LYS A 541 -29.91 13.09 -5.95
C LYS A 541 -29.52 13.59 -4.56
N LEU A 542 -28.94 14.77 -4.53
CA LEU A 542 -28.43 15.39 -3.30
C LEU A 542 -29.52 15.56 -2.22
N GLU A 543 -30.76 15.81 -2.62
CA GLU A 543 -31.88 16.05 -1.71
C GLU A 543 -32.32 14.80 -0.94
N GLU A 544 -32.00 13.62 -1.48
CA GLU A 544 -32.33 12.31 -0.92
C GLU A 544 -31.33 11.84 0.14
N ILE A 545 -30.23 12.56 0.33
CA ILE A 545 -29.14 12.17 1.23
C ILE A 545 -29.50 12.36 2.70
N ASP A 546 -29.12 11.39 3.54
CA ASP A 546 -29.19 11.48 4.99
C ASP A 546 -28.12 12.44 5.54
N ILE A 547 -28.46 13.72 5.64
CA ILE A 547 -27.53 14.76 6.12
C ILE A 547 -27.07 14.51 7.56
N ASP A 548 -27.97 14.04 8.42
CA ASP A 548 -27.63 13.73 9.81
C ASP A 548 -26.61 12.60 9.89
N TYR A 549 -26.72 11.58 9.04
CA TYR A 549 -25.69 10.55 8.94
C TYR A 549 -24.30 11.16 8.68
N TYR A 550 -24.17 12.07 7.72
CA TYR A 550 -22.88 12.68 7.43
C TYR A 550 -22.41 13.60 8.56
N ILE A 551 -23.29 14.35 9.22
CA ILE A 551 -22.91 15.18 10.36
C ILE A 551 -22.36 14.29 11.50
N TYR A 552 -23.14 13.32 11.96
CA TYR A 552 -22.85 12.56 13.18
C TYR A 552 -21.91 11.38 12.99
N HIS A 553 -21.85 10.78 11.79
CA HIS A 553 -21.00 9.62 11.52
C HIS A 553 -19.79 9.90 10.63
N GLN A 554 -19.70 11.08 9.98
CA GLN A 554 -18.57 11.43 9.12
C GLN A 554 -17.86 12.73 9.57
N ILE A 555 -18.57 13.85 9.67
CA ILE A 555 -17.96 15.16 9.93
C ILE A 555 -17.52 15.31 11.39
N LEU A 556 -18.43 15.07 12.35
CA LEU A 556 -18.11 15.21 13.77
C LEU A 556 -17.04 14.23 14.23
N PRO A 557 -17.10 12.92 13.93
CA PRO A 557 -16.09 12.00 14.39
C PRO A 557 -14.69 12.32 13.82
N ALA A 558 -14.58 12.67 12.53
CA ALA A 558 -13.30 13.02 11.92
C ALA A 558 -12.71 14.31 12.51
N SER A 559 -13.55 15.28 12.85
CA SER A 559 -13.13 16.56 13.42
C SER A 559 -12.79 16.46 14.90
N LEU A 560 -13.72 15.91 15.71
CA LEU A 560 -13.57 15.78 17.16
C LEU A 560 -12.43 14.85 17.56
N ARG A 561 -12.07 13.88 16.72
CA ARG A 561 -10.91 13.01 16.97
C ARG A 561 -9.62 13.80 17.16
N ILE A 562 -9.50 14.94 16.47
CA ILE A 562 -8.37 15.87 16.60
C ILE A 562 -8.69 16.91 17.67
N LEU A 563 -9.86 17.55 17.60
CA LEU A 563 -10.20 18.71 18.42
C LEU A 563 -10.40 18.36 19.91
N LYS A 564 -10.82 17.14 20.25
CA LYS A 564 -10.93 16.68 21.66
C LYS A 564 -9.58 16.65 22.36
N VAL A 565 -8.49 16.37 21.64
CA VAL A 565 -7.12 16.42 22.18
C VAL A 565 -6.75 17.85 22.59
N LEU A 566 -7.41 18.85 22.01
CA LEU A 566 -7.23 20.27 22.28
C LEU A 566 -8.30 20.85 23.23
N GLY A 567 -9.09 19.99 23.88
CA GLY A 567 -10.11 20.38 24.85
C GLY A 567 -11.46 20.79 24.27
N ILE A 568 -11.67 20.68 22.96
CA ILE A 568 -12.94 21.01 22.31
C ILE A 568 -13.93 19.85 22.45
N LYS A 569 -15.15 20.16 22.90
CA LYS A 569 -16.26 19.23 23.04
C LYS A 569 -17.19 19.29 21.82
N GLU A 570 -18.09 18.34 21.74
CA GLU A 570 -19.10 18.27 20.68
C GLU A 570 -20.08 19.45 20.74
N GLU A 571 -20.46 19.85 21.95
CA GLU A 571 -21.28 21.03 22.26
C GLU A 571 -20.68 22.34 21.73
N ASP A 572 -19.34 22.44 21.64
CA ASP A 572 -18.68 23.62 21.09
C ASP A 572 -18.83 23.73 19.56
N ILE A 573 -19.29 22.67 18.90
CA ILE A 573 -19.43 22.55 17.44
C ILE A 573 -20.90 22.54 17.02
N LEU A 574 -21.74 21.80 17.75
CA LEU A 574 -23.17 21.73 17.52
C LEU A 574 -23.86 22.84 18.30
N ASP A 575 -24.15 23.94 17.61
CA ASP A 575 -25.11 24.95 18.07
C ASP A 575 -26.55 24.47 17.83
#